data_AF-A0A7J3WAL5-F1
#
_entry.id   AF-A0A7J3WAL5-F1
#
_cell.length_a   1.000
_cell.length_b   1.000
_cell.length_c   1.000
_cell.angle_alpha   90.00
_cell.angle_beta   90.00
_cell.angle_gamma   90.00
#
_symmetry.space_group_name_H-M   'P 1'
#
loop_
_entity.id
_entity.type
_entity.pdbx_description
1 polymer ?
#
loop_
_entity_poly.entity_id
_entity_poly.type
_entity_poly.pdbx_seq_one_letter_code
_entity_poly.pdbx_strand_id
1 'polypeptide(L)' 'YAAGDIATQPDSVKLALLVIGFAQAAIAVNVAKNYVDPKAGYFPGHSSERRM' A
#
# COMPACT_ATOMS: atom_id res chain seq x y z
N TYR A 1 -5.89 5.55 5.68
CA TYR A 1 -5.48 4.92 4.41
C TYR A 1 -6.71 4.38 3.69
N ALA A 2 -6.67 4.29 2.37
CA ALA A 2 -7.73 3.68 1.57
C ALA A 2 -7.10 2.92 0.39
N ALA A 3 -7.75 1.85 -0.06
CA ALA A 3 -7.32 1.05 -1.20
C ALA A 3 -8.54 0.39 -1.87
N GLY A 4 -8.41 0.07 -3.17
CA GLY A 4 -9.49 -0.53 -3.96
C GLY A 4 -10.51 0.51 -4.42
N ASP A 5 -11.70 0.06 -4.81
CA ASP A 5 -12.72 0.89 -5.45
C ASP A 5 -13.22 2.09 -4.62
N ILE A 6 -13.04 2.02 -3.30
CA ILE A 6 -13.35 3.11 -2.37
C ILE A 6 -12.31 4.24 -2.41
N ALA A 7 -11.08 3.96 -2.84
CA ALA A 7 -10.01 4.95 -2.93
C ALA A 7 -10.11 5.73 -4.25
N THR A 8 -10.05 7.06 -4.16
CA THR A 8 -10.03 7.95 -5.33
C THR A 8 -8.93 9.00 -5.14
N GLN A 9 -8.09 9.16 -6.15
CA GLN A 9 -7.07 10.21 -6.18
C GLN A 9 -7.63 11.42 -6.93
N PRO A 10 -7.62 12.64 -6.34
CA PRO A 10 -7.92 13.86 -7.06
C PRO A 10 -7.01 13.98 -8.29
N ASP A 11 -7.55 14.48 -9.39
CA ASP A 11 -6.82 14.74 -10.64
C ASP A 11 -6.19 13.50 -11.31
N SER A 12 -6.61 12.30 -10.91
CA SER A 12 -6.20 11.04 -11.53
C SER A 12 -7.38 10.36 -12.23
N VAL A 13 -7.11 9.68 -13.35
CA VAL A 13 -8.11 8.83 -13.99
C VAL A 13 -8.50 7.71 -13.03
N LYS A 14 -9.81 7.54 -12.80
CA LYS A 14 -10.30 6.42 -11.98
C LYS A 14 -10.05 5.11 -12.71
N LEU A 15 -8.99 4.43 -12.33
CA LEU A 15 -8.64 3.12 -12.84
C LEU A 15 -9.09 2.06 -11.84
N ALA A 16 -10.36 1.65 -11.94
CA ALA A 16 -10.96 0.60 -11.10
C ALA A 16 -10.53 -0.80 -11.58
N LEU A 17 -9.23 -1.10 -11.43
CA LEU A 17 -8.63 -2.38 -11.82
C LEU A 17 -8.15 -3.13 -10.57
N LEU A 18 -8.32 -4.46 -10.56
CA LEU A 18 -7.85 -5.31 -9.47
C LEU A 18 -6.34 -5.11 -9.18
N VAL A 19 -5.52 -5.00 -10.23
CA VAL A 19 -4.07 -4.77 -10.11
C VAL A 19 -3.73 -3.46 -9.40
N ILE A 20 -4.57 -2.43 -9.56
CA ILE A 20 -4.39 -1.13 -8.91
C ILE A 20 -4.81 -1.23 -7.45
N GLY A 21 -5.90 -1.95 -7.15
CA GLY A 21 -6.28 -2.26 -5.78
C GLY A 21 -5.15 -2.94 -5.00
N PHE A 22 -4.45 -3.91 -5.62
CA PHE A 22 -3.28 -4.56 -5.00
C PHE A 22 -2.13 -3.58 -4.73
N ALA A 23 -1.79 -2.72 -5.69
CA ALA A 23 -0.73 -1.72 -5.50
C ALA A 23 -1.09 -0.72 -4.38
N GLN A 24 -2.34 -0.23 -4.37
CA GLN A 24 -2.83 0.67 -3.32
C GLN A 24 -2.83 -0.01 -1.95
N ALA A 25 -3.23 -1.28 -1.86
CA ALA A 25 -3.20 -2.03 -0.61
C ALA A 25 -1.77 -2.19 -0.08
N ALA A 26 -0.80 -2.50 -0.95
CA ALA A 26 0.61 -2.58 -0.57
C ALA A 26 1.11 -1.24 0.01
N ILE A 27 0.77 -0.11 -0.62
CA ILE A 27 1.13 1.22 -0.10
C ILE A 27 0.43 1.49 1.23
N ALA A 28 -0.89 1.32 1.28
CA ALA A 28 -1.71 1.59 2.45
C ALA A 28 -1.24 0.83 3.70
N VAL A 29 -0.94 -0.47 3.56
CA VAL A 29 -0.47 -1.31 4.67
C VAL A 29 0.91 -0.88 5.16
N ASN A 30 1.85 -0.62 4.27
CA ASN A 30 3.20 -0.23 4.68
C ASN A 30 3.24 1.14 5.36
N VAL A 31 2.46 2.10 4.85
CA VAL A 31 2.35 3.41 5.49
C VAL A 31 1.60 3.30 6.83
N ALA A 32 0.56 2.48 6.92
CA ALA A 32 -0.13 2.21 8.18
C ALA A 32 0.80 1.58 9.23
N LYS A 33 1.67 0.65 8.81
CA LYS A 33 2.65 0.04 9.71
C LYS A 33 3.62 1.09 10.26
N ASN A 34 4.14 1.99 9.44
CA ASN A 34 5.00 3.08 9.92
C ASN A 34 4.24 4.03 10.87
N TYR A 35 2.96 4.32 10.60
CA TYR A 35 2.16 5.15 11.49
C TYR A 35 1.94 4.51 12.86
N VAL A 36 1.65 3.20 12.91
CA VAL A 36 1.49 2.45 14.16
C VAL A 36 2.82 2.23 14.87
N ASP A 37 3.89 2.01 14.12
CA ASP A 37 5.24 1.75 14.61
C ASP A 37 6.24 2.63 13.85
N PRO A 38 6.55 3.84 14.38
CA PRO A 38 7.42 4.81 13.69
C PRO A 38 8.84 4.32 13.43
N LYS A 39 9.28 3.24 14.09
CA LYS A 39 10.60 2.63 13.87
C LYS A 39 10.60 1.72 12.63
N ALA A 40 9.45 1.28 12.16
CA ALA A 40 9.35 0.45 10.95
C ALA A 40 9.52 1.31 9.68
N GLY A 41 10.26 0.80 8.70
CA GLY A 41 10.43 1.49 7.42
C GLY A 41 9.18 1.43 6.53
N TYR A 42 9.01 2.41 5.66
CA TYR A 42 7.97 2.42 4.61
C TYR A 42 8.21 1.34 3.54
N PHE A 43 9.47 1.04 3.23
CA PHE A 43 9.81 -0.04 2.33
C PHE A 43 9.93 -1.35 3.14
N PRO A 44 9.14 -2.39 2.82
CA PRO A 44 9.12 -3.61 3.61
C PRO A 44 10.23 -4.61 3.27
N GLY A 45 11.16 -4.25 2.38
CA GLY A 45 12.23 -5.14 1.93
C GLY A 45 11.78 -6.19 0.91
N HIS A 46 12.74 -6.97 0.40
CA HIS A 46 12.49 -8.04 -0.55
C HIS A 46 11.80 -9.23 0.12
N SER A 47 10.61 -9.60 -0.36
CA SER A 47 9.86 -10.75 0.19
C SER A 47 10.62 -12.07 0.06
N SER A 48 11.37 -12.25 -1.05
CA SER A 48 12.15 -13.46 -1.32
C SER A 48 13.35 -13.65 -0.39
N GLU A 49 13.76 -12.61 0.33
CA GLU A 49 14.87 -12.64 1.28
C GLU A 49 14.41 -12.76 2.73
N ARG A 50 13.09 -12.70 2.99
CA ARG A 50 12.58 -12.88 4.34
C ARG A 50 12.64 -14.35 4.71
N ARG A 51 13.31 -14.66 5.82
CA ARG A 51 13.20 -15.98 6.46
C ARG A 51 11.86 -16.02 7.19
N MET A 52 11.05 -17.01 6.86
CA MET A 52 9.84 -17.38 7.61
C MET A 52 10.21 -18.00 8.95
#